data_AF-A0A972KT40-F1
#
_entry.id   AF-A0A972KT40-F1
#
_cell.length_a   1.000
_cell.length_b   1.000
_cell.length_c   1.000
_cell.angle_alpha   90.00
_cell.angle_beta   90.00
_cell.angle_gamma   90.00
#
_symmetry.space_group_name_H-M   'P 1'
#
loop_
_entity.id
_entity.type
_entity.pdbx_description
1 polymer ?
#
loop_
_entity_poly.entity_id
_entity_poly.type
_entity_poly.pdbx_seq_one_letter_code
_entity_poly.pdbx_strand_id
1 'polypeptide(L)'
;MSFYLLAVFNWSEDSAAGEIDITELGLEAGDHHCWEFWESRYEHLGAPPLRVELPARGCKLFAIHPVIDHPQVIGTTGHYAQGVVEIENVWWDEGGN
;
A
#
# COMPACT_ATOMS: atom_id res chain seq x y z
N MET A 1 5.41 5.81 12.08
CA MET A 1 4.84 5.53 10.74
C MET A 1 3.42 5.02 10.95
N SER A 2 2.42 5.64 10.31
CA SER A 2 1.03 5.15 10.33
C SER A 2 0.63 4.82 8.90
N PHE A 3 0.11 3.63 8.67
CA PHE A 3 -0.31 3.14 7.36
C PHE A 3 -1.26 1.97 7.52
N TYR A 4 -1.93 1.60 6.43
CA TYR A 4 -2.89 0.51 6.40
C TYR A 4 -2.35 -0.64 5.56
N LEU A 5 -2.60 -1.88 6.00
CA LEU A 5 -2.37 -3.08 5.21
C LEU A 5 -3.71 -3.56 4.63
N LEU A 6 -3.80 -3.61 3.31
CA LEU A 6 -4.97 -4.13 2.60
C LEU A 6 -4.60 -5.41 1.88
N ALA A 7 -5.19 -6.52 2.34
CA ALA A 7 -5.10 -7.80 1.66
C ALA A 7 -6.36 -8.03 0.83
N VAL A 8 -6.20 -8.25 -0.48
CA VAL A 8 -7.30 -8.50 -1.41
C VAL A 8 -7.18 -9.93 -1.92
N PHE A 9 -8.22 -10.73 -1.74
CA PHE A 9 -8.23 -12.14 -2.08
C PHE A 9 -9.20 -12.44 -3.21
N ASN A 10 -8.76 -13.23 -4.18
CA ASN A 10 -9.62 -13.85 -5.17
C ASN A 10 -9.85 -15.31 -4.76
N TRP A 11 -11.06 -15.62 -4.29
CA TRP A 11 -11.45 -16.98 -3.91
C TRP A 11 -11.93 -17.83 -5.10
N SER A 12 -12.14 -17.20 -6.25
CA SER A 12 -12.66 -17.83 -7.48
C SER A 12 -11.59 -18.68 -8.18
N GLU A 13 -12.06 -19.59 -9.04
CA GLU A 13 -11.22 -20.43 -9.90
C GLU A 13 -10.79 -19.72 -11.19
N ASP A 14 -11.39 -18.58 -11.49
CA ASP A 14 -11.01 -17.68 -12.59
C ASP A 14 -10.25 -16.46 -12.07
N SER A 15 -9.46 -15.84 -12.93
CA SER A 15 -8.86 -14.53 -12.64
C SER A 15 -9.95 -13.47 -12.47
N ALA A 16 -9.67 -12.48 -11.63
CA ALA A 16 -10.59 -11.39 -11.35
C ALA A 16 -9.85 -10.06 -11.44
N ALA A 17 -10.56 -9.04 -11.92
CA ALA A 17 -10.13 -7.65 -11.85
C ALA A 17 -11.22 -6.84 -11.18
N GLY A 18 -10.83 -5.81 -10.45
CA GLY A 18 -11.77 -4.98 -9.71
C GLY A 18 -11.18 -3.64 -9.33
N GLU A 19 -12.05 -2.79 -8.82
CA GLU A 19 -11.75 -1.47 -8.31
C GLU A 19 -12.18 -1.42 -6.85
N ILE A 20 -11.29 -0.96 -5.97
CA ILE A 20 -11.57 -0.79 -4.55
C ILE A 20 -11.64 0.70 -4.27
N ASP A 21 -12.79 1.18 -3.81
CA ASP A 21 -12.87 2.52 -3.25
C ASP A 21 -12.19 2.52 -1.89
N ILE A 22 -10.97 3.06 -1.84
CA ILE A 22 -10.18 3.09 -0.62
C ILE A 22 -10.78 4.01 0.45
N THR A 23 -11.69 4.92 0.09
CA THR A 23 -12.36 5.80 1.06
C THR A 23 -13.36 5.05 1.93
N GLU A 24 -13.89 3.93 1.43
CA GLU A 24 -14.77 3.04 2.21
C GLU A 24 -14.02 2.25 3.29
N LEU A 25 -12.68 2.25 3.24
CA LEU A 25 -11.82 1.53 4.20
C LEU A 25 -11.56 2.34 5.49
N GLY A 26 -12.14 3.54 5.61
CA GLY A 26 -11.94 4.42 6.77
C GLY A 26 -10.55 5.06 6.81
N LEU A 27 -9.93 5.24 5.64
CA LEU A 27 -8.69 6.00 5.49
C LEU A 27 -8.93 7.49 5.69
N GLU A 28 -7.87 8.21 6.03
CA GLU A 28 -7.89 9.68 6.02
C GLU A 28 -8.16 10.20 4.60
N ALA A 29 -8.73 11.39 4.49
CA ALA A 29 -8.96 12.01 3.18
C ALA A 29 -7.65 12.56 2.59
N GLY A 30 -7.45 12.40 1.29
CA GLY A 30 -6.30 12.95 0.56
C GLY A 30 -5.62 11.93 -0.36
N ASP A 31 -4.47 12.32 -0.89
CA ASP A 31 -3.65 11.48 -1.74
C ASP A 31 -2.93 10.41 -0.91
N HIS A 32 -2.75 9.23 -1.50
CA HIS A 32 -2.07 8.11 -0.86
C HIS A 32 -0.99 7.51 -1.75
N HIS A 33 0.09 7.04 -1.14
CA HIS A 33 0.99 6.08 -1.75
C HIS A 33 0.46 4.67 -1.52
N CYS A 34 0.52 3.84 -2.57
CA CYS A 34 0.15 2.44 -2.49
C CYS A 34 1.34 1.60 -2.97
N TRP A 35 1.82 0.70 -2.11
CA TRP A 35 2.88 -0.25 -2.46
C TRP A 35 2.33 -1.67 -2.46
N GLU A 36 2.37 -2.34 -3.60
CA GLU A 36 2.03 -3.75 -3.73
C GLU A 36 3.25 -4.62 -3.49
N PHE A 37 3.14 -5.53 -2.51
CA PHE A 37 4.26 -6.27 -1.96
C PHE A 37 4.85 -7.31 -2.92
N TRP A 38 4.00 -8.11 -3.60
CA TRP A 38 4.48 -9.28 -4.33
C TRP A 38 5.19 -8.94 -5.64
N GLU A 39 4.66 -7.98 -6.38
CA GLU A 39 5.21 -7.51 -7.66
C GLU A 39 6.07 -6.26 -7.51
N SER A 40 6.21 -5.73 -6.28
CA SER A 40 6.99 -4.52 -5.99
C SER A 40 6.53 -3.34 -6.85
N ARG A 41 5.22 -3.11 -6.88
CA ARG A 41 4.60 -2.07 -7.72
C ARG A 41 4.13 -0.91 -6.86
N TYR A 42 4.61 0.28 -7.23
CA TYR A 42 4.14 1.55 -6.66
C TYR A 42 2.99 2.15 -7.48
N GLU A 43 2.03 2.76 -6.79
CA GLU A 43 1.00 3.60 -7.37
C GLU A 43 0.75 4.84 -6.51
N HIS A 44 0.60 6.00 -7.17
CA HIS A 44 0.12 7.23 -6.53
C HIS A 44 -1.39 7.30 -6.69
N LEU A 45 -2.12 7.40 -5.58
CA LEU A 45 -3.57 7.41 -5.53
C LEU A 45 -4.08 8.78 -5.11
N GLY A 46 -4.19 9.69 -6.08
CA GLY A 46 -4.74 11.03 -5.85
C GLY A 46 -6.28 11.09 -5.88
N ALA A 47 -6.92 10.05 -6.41
CA ALA A 47 -8.35 9.85 -6.33
C ALA A 47 -8.64 8.34 -6.38
N PRO A 48 -9.64 7.83 -5.63
CA PRO A 48 -10.15 6.47 -5.79
C PRO A 48 -10.61 6.21 -7.23
N PRO A 49 -10.61 4.95 -7.69
CA PRO A 49 -10.35 3.72 -6.92
C PRO A 49 -8.94 3.12 -7.12
N LEU A 50 -8.54 2.21 -6.24
CA LEU A 50 -7.39 1.33 -6.42
C LEU A 50 -7.76 0.17 -7.36
N ARG A 51 -7.03 0.04 -8.48
CA ARG A 51 -7.22 -1.06 -9.43
C ARG A 51 -6.44 -2.28 -9.01
N VAL A 52 -7.11 -3.43 -9.02
CA VAL A 52 -6.51 -4.71 -8.60
C VAL A 52 -6.82 -5.77 -9.64
N GLU A 53 -5.79 -6.48 -10.07
CA GLU A 53 -5.89 -7.69 -10.90
C GLU A 53 -5.34 -8.86 -10.10
N LEU A 54 -6.09 -9.95 -10.03
CA LEU A 54 -5.78 -11.12 -9.22
C LEU A 54 -5.87 -12.39 -10.06
N PRO A 55 -4.85 -13.27 -10.01
CA PRO A 55 -4.98 -14.60 -10.59
C PRO A 55 -6.03 -15.42 -9.83
N ALA A 56 -6.48 -16.50 -10.44
CA ALA A 56 -7.34 -17.50 -9.79
C ALA A 56 -6.72 -17.95 -8.46
N ARG A 57 -7.54 -18.03 -7.41
CA ARG A 57 -7.10 -18.39 -6.04
C ARG A 57 -5.93 -17.53 -5.49
N GLY A 58 -5.73 -16.33 -6.03
CA GLY A 58 -4.62 -15.44 -5.71
C GLY A 58 -4.96 -14.35 -4.69
N CYS A 59 -3.93 -13.60 -4.27
CA CYS A 59 -4.11 -12.38 -3.49
C CYS A 59 -3.07 -11.32 -3.86
N LYS A 60 -3.37 -10.07 -3.49
CA LYS A 60 -2.40 -8.96 -3.46
C LYS A 60 -2.40 -8.34 -2.08
N LEU A 61 -1.25 -7.78 -1.70
CA LEU A 61 -1.08 -7.13 -0.42
C LEU A 61 -0.51 -5.75 -0.61
N PHE A 62 -1.24 -4.75 -0.13
CA PHE A 62 -0.90 -3.34 -0.29
C PHE A 62 -0.56 -2.71 1.05
N ALA A 63 0.49 -1.89 1.09
CA ALA A 63 0.68 -0.88 2.12
C ALA A 63 0.17 0.47 1.58
N ILE A 64 -0.74 1.11 2.32
CA ILE A 64 -1.38 2.37 1.93
C ILE A 64 -0.98 3.45 2.94
N HIS A 65 -0.27 4.46 2.46
CA HIS A 65 0.27 5.56 3.25
C HIS A 65 -0.34 6.88 2.79
N PRO A 66 -0.74 7.80 3.68
CA PRO A 66 -1.05 9.16 3.28
C PRO A 66 0.20 9.82 2.69
N VAL A 67 0.03 10.68 1.68
CA VAL A 67 1.12 11.48 1.13
C VAL A 67 1.47 12.58 2.13
N ILE A 68 2.77 12.74 2.39
CA ILE A 68 3.31 13.80 3.26
C ILE A 68 4.33 14.66 2.49
N ASP A 69 4.75 15.77 3.07
CA ASP A 69 5.56 16.81 2.44
C ASP A 69 7.07 16.55 2.43
N HIS A 70 7.50 15.36 2.87
CA HIS A 70 8.89 14.92 2.86
C HIS A 70 9.01 13.45 2.43
N PRO A 71 10.22 12.98 2.05
CA PRO A 71 10.44 11.57 1.75
C PRO A 71 10.00 10.65 2.90
N GLN A 72 9.35 9.54 2.56
CA GLN A 72 8.90 8.53 3.52
C GLN A 72 9.13 7.12 3.00
N VAL A 73 9.26 6.17 3.94
CA VAL A 73 9.27 4.74 3.64
C VAL A 73 7.83 4.30 3.44
N ILE A 74 7.54 3.70 2.28
CA ILE A 74 6.19 3.24 1.90
C ILE A 74 6.07 1.72 1.83
N GLY A 75 7.16 0.99 2.09
CA GLY A 75 7.18 -0.46 2.05
C GLY A 75 8.59 -1.03 2.21
N THR A 76 8.66 -2.29 2.62
CA THR A 76 9.89 -3.10 2.68
C THR A 76 9.62 -4.47 2.07
N THR A 77 10.67 -5.23 1.75
CA THR A 77 10.56 -6.59 1.18
C THR A 77 10.87 -7.70 2.18
N GLY A 78 11.18 -7.36 3.45
CA GLY A 78 11.62 -8.32 4.47
C GLY A 78 10.50 -9.22 5.00
N HIS A 79 9.32 -8.64 5.23
CA HIS A 79 8.14 -9.31 5.77
C HIS A 79 6.89 -8.69 5.13
N TYR A 80 5.83 -9.48 5.01
CA TYR A 80 4.54 -9.01 4.47
C TYR A 80 3.91 -7.88 5.31
N ALA A 81 4.44 -7.62 6.51
CA ALA A 81 4.03 -6.51 7.36
C ALA A 81 4.70 -5.18 6.98
N GLN A 82 5.57 -5.20 5.96
CA GLN A 82 6.07 -4.03 5.24
C GLN A 82 6.69 -2.93 6.12
N GLY A 83 7.57 -3.32 7.05
CA GLY A 83 8.29 -2.39 7.90
C GLY A 83 7.89 -2.46 9.36
N VAL A 84 6.74 -3.04 9.72
CA VAL A 84 6.30 -3.15 11.13
C VAL A 84 7.30 -3.94 11.99
N VAL A 85 7.97 -4.94 11.41
CA VAL A 85 8.90 -5.80 12.14
C VAL A 85 10.35 -5.33 11.98
N GLU A 86 10.69 -4.75 10.83
CA GLU A 86 12.07 -4.41 10.47
C GLU A 86 12.47 -3.00 10.89
N ILE A 87 11.50 -2.11 11.05
CA ILE A 87 11.73 -0.69 11.25
C ILE A 87 11.19 -0.26 12.60
N GLU A 88 12.11 0.02 13.51
CA GLU A 88 11.76 0.54 14.84
C GLU A 88 11.42 2.04 14.80
N ASN A 89 12.23 2.84 14.11
CA ASN A 89 12.04 4.29 14.00
C ASN A 89 12.51 4.82 12.64
N VAL A 90 11.78 5.81 12.11
CA VAL A 90 12.13 6.57 10.90
C VAL A 90 11.86 8.03 11.18
N TRP A 91 12.83 8.88 10.86
CA TRP A 91 12.66 10.32 10.82
C TRP A 91 13.38 10.86 9.59
N TRP A 92 12.84 11.94 9.05
CA TRP A 92 13.48 12.70 7.99
C TRP A 92 14.36 13.79 8.61
N ASP A 93 15.60 13.89 8.16
CA ASP A 93 16.51 14.97 8.53
C ASP A 93 16.69 15.90 7.32
N GLU A 94 16.10 17.09 7.41
CA GLU A 94 16.24 18.14 6.40
C GLU A 94 17.64 18.77 6.40
N GLY A 95 18.52 18.38 7.33
CA GLY A 95 19.90 18.84 7.49
C GLY A 95 20.77 18.56 6.28
N GLY A 96 20.59 19.33 5.22
CA GLY A 96 21.55 19.49 4.15
C GLY A 96 22.75 20.28 4.64
N ASN A 97 23.87 19.58 4.86
CA ASN A 97 25.23 20.12 4.77
C ASN A 97 26.22 19.01 4.37
#